data_AF-A0A9N9GPX2-F1
#
_entry.id   AF-A0A9N9GPX2-F1
#
_cell.length_a   1.000
_cell.length_b   1.000
_cell.length_c   1.000
_cell.angle_alpha   90.00
_cell.angle_beta   90.00
_cell.angle_gamma   90.00
#
_symmetry.space_group_name_H-M   'P 1'
#
loop_
_entity.id
_entity.type
_entity.pdbx_description
1 polymer ?
#
loop_
_entity_poly.entity_id
_entity_poly.type
_entity_poly.pdbx_seq_one_letter_code
_entity_poly.pdbx_strand_id
1 'polypeptide(L)'
;MARPRRRRKIKNPSTKVTRRTANKHFKKVRITGHDLIAANWDPKATLRQNYQKLGLMSMLNAPAGGVEKTNPDNEEEVDVETLKNILGPDAGIIERDEEGN
;
A
#
# COMPACT_ATOMS: atom_id res chain seq x y z
N MET A 1 33.44 -6.13 -16.06
CA MET A 1 34.61 -6.39 -15.16
C MET A 1 35.92 -5.81 -15.71
N ALA A 2 35.87 -4.78 -16.57
CA ALA A 2 37.04 -4.29 -17.30
C ALA A 2 38.12 -3.62 -16.44
N ARG A 3 37.74 -3.02 -15.30
CA ARG A 3 38.69 -2.30 -14.44
C ARG A 3 39.70 -3.24 -13.75
N PRO A 4 41.02 -3.02 -13.88
CA PRO A 4 42.05 -3.84 -13.25
C PRO A 4 41.86 -4.00 -11.73
N ARG A 5 41.49 -2.92 -11.02
CA ARG A 5 41.18 -2.96 -9.57
C ARG A 5 40.02 -3.89 -9.24
N ARG A 6 38.99 -3.98 -10.10
CA ARG A 6 37.84 -4.87 -9.89
C ARG A 6 38.23 -6.34 -10.16
N ARG A 7 39.08 -6.60 -11.16
CA ARG A 7 39.64 -7.94 -11.42
C ARG A 7 40.51 -8.45 -10.26
N ARG A 8 41.35 -7.58 -9.68
CA ARG A 8 42.16 -7.91 -8.49
C ARG A 8 41.30 -8.30 -7.28
N LYS A 9 40.18 -7.62 -7.05
CA LYS A 9 39.21 -7.96 -5.98
C LYS A 9 38.45 -9.27 -6.23
N ILE A 10 38.36 -9.74 -7.47
CA ILE A 10 37.76 -11.04 -7.82
C ILE A 10 38.79 -12.15 -7.61
N LYS A 11 40.03 -11.93 -8.08
CA LYS A 11 41.16 -12.86 -7.88
C LYS A 11 41.51 -13.03 -6.40
N ASN A 12 41.41 -11.95 -5.61
CA ASN A 12 41.70 -11.94 -4.18
C ASN A 12 40.43 -11.60 -3.37
N PRO A 13 39.52 -12.57 -3.17
CA PRO A 13 38.23 -12.33 -2.53
C PRO A 13 38.32 -11.88 -1.07
N SER A 14 39.42 -12.21 -0.36
CA SER A 14 39.68 -11.73 1.02
C SER A 14 39.79 -10.21 1.14
N THR A 15 40.20 -9.53 0.07
CA THR A 15 40.29 -8.07 0.01
C THR A 15 38.95 -7.38 -0.28
N LYS A 16 37.90 -8.17 -0.52
CA LYS A 16 36.58 -7.68 -0.90
C LYS A 16 35.73 -7.47 0.35
N VAL A 17 35.62 -6.22 0.79
CA VAL A 17 34.69 -5.83 1.87
C VAL A 17 33.26 -5.80 1.31
N THR A 18 32.57 -6.95 1.30
CA THR A 18 31.14 -7.02 0.96
C THR A 18 30.29 -7.04 2.21
N ARG A 19 29.31 -6.14 2.30
CA ARG A 19 28.19 -6.23 3.25
C ARG A 19 26.92 -6.55 2.47
N ARG A 20 26.07 -7.42 3.01
CA ARG A 20 24.71 -7.61 2.49
C ARG A 20 23.88 -6.40 2.91
N THR A 21 23.88 -5.35 2.11
CA THR A 21 23.13 -4.10 2.37
C THR A 21 21.75 -4.07 1.75
N ALA A 22 21.41 -5.06 0.91
CA ALA A 22 20.04 -5.38 0.50
C ALA A 22 19.27 -5.92 1.71
N ASN A 23 19.09 -5.06 2.70
CA ASN A 23 18.71 -5.41 4.05
C ASN A 23 17.20 -5.46 4.14
N LYS A 24 16.69 -6.69 4.33
CA LYS A 24 15.32 -6.96 4.80
C LYS A 24 14.96 -6.14 6.05
N HIS A 25 15.97 -5.72 6.83
CA HIS A 25 15.81 -4.87 8.00
C HIS A 25 15.43 -3.41 7.67
N PHE A 26 15.88 -2.82 6.56
CA PHE A 26 15.43 -1.47 6.17
C PHE A 26 13.97 -1.45 5.74
N LYS A 27 13.41 -2.61 5.37
CA LYS A 27 11.97 -2.76 5.08
C LYS A 27 11.11 -2.86 6.33
N LYS A 28 11.70 -3.19 7.49
CA LYS A 28 11.00 -3.37 8.77
C LYS A 28 11.39 -2.24 9.71
N VAL A 29 10.82 -1.07 9.48
CA VAL A 29 11.05 0.12 10.31
C VAL A 29 10.37 -0.09 11.66
N ARG A 30 11.16 0.03 12.74
CA ARG A 30 10.64 0.15 14.11
C ARG A 30 10.50 1.63 14.42
N ILE A 31 9.34 2.03 14.95
CA ILE A 31 9.13 3.41 15.38
C ILE A 31 9.84 3.61 16.71
N THR A 32 10.70 4.63 16.78
CA THR A 32 11.41 5.05 18.00
C THR A 32 10.95 6.42 18.51
N GLY A 33 9.85 6.95 17.96
CA GLY A 33 9.32 8.27 18.30
C GLY A 33 8.53 8.24 19.60
N HIS A 34 7.21 8.12 19.50
CA HIS A 34 6.30 8.17 20.65
C HIS A 34 5.91 6.76 21.12
N ASP A 35 5.90 6.53 22.43
CA ASP A 35 5.65 5.21 23.02
C ASP A 35 4.27 4.64 22.67
N LEU A 36 3.21 5.46 22.73
CA LEU A 36 1.86 5.03 22.34
C LEU A 36 1.78 4.53 20.89
N ILE A 37 2.51 5.16 19.97
CA ILE A 37 2.52 4.76 18.56
C ILE A 37 3.34 3.47 18.43
N ALA A 38 4.48 3.39 19.11
CA ALA A 38 5.33 2.20 19.08
C ALA A 38 4.61 0.95 19.64
N ALA A 39 3.80 1.12 20.69
CA ALA A 39 3.00 0.04 21.28
C ALA A 39 1.93 -0.50 20.33
N ASN A 40 1.36 0.35 19.47
CA ASN A 40 0.31 -0.01 18.52
C ASN A 40 0.82 -0.20 17.08
N TRP A 41 2.13 -0.34 16.89
CA TRP A 41 2.74 -0.45 15.57
C TRP A 41 2.78 -1.89 15.05
N ASP A 42 2.08 -2.16 13.94
CA ASP A 42 2.20 -3.45 13.25
C ASP A 42 3.33 -3.40 12.19
N PRO A 43 4.40 -4.19 12.33
CA PRO A 43 5.53 -4.21 11.39
C PRO A 43 5.20 -4.87 10.04
N LYS A 44 4.02 -5.50 9.89
CA LYS A 44 3.57 -6.08 8.62
C LYS A 44 2.73 -5.12 7.79
N ALA A 45 2.09 -4.14 8.44
CA ALA A 45 1.27 -3.13 7.80
C ALA A 45 2.14 -1.97 7.28
N THR A 46 1.60 -1.24 6.30
CA THR A 46 2.23 -0.01 5.78
C THR A 46 2.06 1.15 6.77
N LEU A 47 2.91 2.17 6.65
CA LEU A 47 2.79 3.40 7.47
C LEU A 47 1.39 4.00 7.42
N ARG A 48 0.82 4.05 6.21
CA ARG A 48 -0.52 4.60 5.98
C ARG A 48 -1.59 3.78 6.69
N GLN A 49 -1.55 2.45 6.56
CA GLN A 49 -2.50 1.56 7.22
C GLN A 49 -2.41 1.67 8.75
N ASN A 50 -1.19 1.72 9.31
CA ASN A 50 -1.00 1.88 10.75
C ASN A 50 -1.54 3.22 11.25
N TYR A 51 -1.26 4.31 10.55
CA TYR A 51 -1.73 5.63 10.96
C TYR A 51 -3.25 5.75 10.83
N GLN A 52 -3.83 5.15 9.79
CA GLN A 52 -5.28 5.10 9.61
C GLN A 52 -5.98 4.38 10.77
N LYS A 53 -5.43 3.26 11.28
CA LYS A 53 -5.96 2.57 12.47
C LYS A 53 -5.93 3.44 13.72
N LEU A 54 -4.95 4.34 13.83
CA LEU A 54 -4.78 5.27 14.95
C LEU A 54 -5.58 6.58 14.76
N GLY A 55 -6.26 6.77 13.64
CA GLY A 55 -6.92 8.04 13.30
C GLY A 55 -5.95 9.17 12.96
N LEU A 56 -4.70 8.86 12.62
CA LEU A 56 -3.66 9.82 12.25
C LEU A 56 -3.56 9.95 10.72
N MET A 57 -3.16 11.14 10.26
CA MET A 57 -2.88 11.38 8.84
C MET A 57 -1.44 10.99 8.51
N SER A 58 -1.25 10.23 7.43
CA SER A 58 0.10 9.87 6.94
C SER A 58 0.77 10.98 6.14
N MET A 59 -0.03 11.84 5.49
CA MET A 59 0.41 12.95 4.65
C MET A 59 -0.60 14.09 4.79
N LEU A 60 -0.14 15.33 4.64
CA LEU A 60 -1.01 16.51 4.76
C LEU A 60 -1.87 16.74 3.50
N ASN A 61 -1.29 16.49 2.32
CA ASN A 61 -1.96 16.70 1.03
C ASN A 61 -2.62 15.42 0.51
N ALA A 62 -3.53 15.58 -0.45
CA ALA A 62 -4.18 14.45 -1.12
C ALA A 62 -3.14 13.54 -1.80
N PRO A 63 -3.21 12.22 -1.61
CA PRO A 63 -2.31 11.29 -2.27
C PRO A 63 -2.60 11.25 -3.77
N ALA A 64 -1.55 11.09 -4.57
CA ALA A 64 -1.71 10.81 -6.00
C ALA A 64 -2.11 9.34 -6.23
N GLY A 65 -3.05 9.10 -7.15
CA GLY A 65 -3.50 7.77 -7.52
C GLY A 65 -4.54 7.15 -6.57
N GLY A 66 -4.77 5.85 -6.72
CA GLY A 66 -5.75 5.10 -5.93
C GLY A 66 -5.32 4.88 -4.48
N VAL A 67 -6.32 4.77 -3.60
CA VAL A 67 -6.16 4.42 -2.19
C VAL A 67 -6.67 2.99 -1.98
N GLU A 68 -6.04 2.24 -1.07
CA GLU A 68 -6.56 0.92 -0.67
C GLU A 68 -7.95 1.07 -0.04
N LYS A 69 -8.93 0.29 -0.53
CA LYS A 69 -10.26 0.23 0.06
C LYS A 69 -10.19 -0.50 1.40
N THR A 70 -10.82 0.05 2.43
CA THR A 70 -10.85 -0.56 3.77
C THR A 70 -11.70 -1.82 3.82
N ASN A 71 -12.81 -1.84 3.07
CA ASN A 71 -13.63 -3.01 2.82
C ASN A 71 -13.69 -3.25 1.31
N PRO A 72 -12.90 -4.17 0.75
CA PRO A 72 -12.90 -4.43 -0.68
C PRO A 72 -14.18 -5.14 -1.16
N ASP A 73 -14.80 -5.95 -0.28
CA ASP A 73 -15.86 -6.90 -0.66
C ASP A 73 -17.26 -6.48 -0.21
N ASN A 74 -17.38 -5.37 0.53
CA ASN A 74 -18.69 -4.80 0.87
C ASN A 74 -19.08 -3.87 -0.28
N GLU A 75 -19.36 -4.47 -1.44
CA GLU A 75 -20.27 -3.84 -2.38
C GLU A 75 -21.61 -3.88 -1.67
N GLU A 76 -21.99 -2.77 -1.02
CA GLU A 76 -23.34 -2.67 -0.47
C GLU A 76 -24.27 -2.89 -1.66
N GLU A 77 -25.00 -4.01 -1.64
CA GLU A 77 -26.05 -4.30 -2.60
C GLU A 77 -27.06 -3.15 -2.50
N VAL A 78 -26.91 -2.17 -3.38
CA VAL A 78 -27.81 -1.03 -3.43
C VAL A 78 -29.10 -1.54 -4.05
N ASP A 79 -30.13 -1.71 -3.23
CA ASP A 79 -31.45 -2.14 -3.69
C ASP A 79 -31.92 -1.28 -4.86
N VAL A 80 -32.31 -1.92 -5.97
CA VAL A 80 -32.69 -1.27 -7.24
C VAL A 80 -33.80 -0.23 -7.05
N GLU A 81 -34.64 -0.42 -6.04
CA GLU A 81 -35.72 0.49 -5.65
C GLU A 81 -35.19 1.81 -5.07
N THR A 82 -34.12 1.77 -4.29
CA THR A 82 -33.49 2.98 -3.74
C THR A 82 -32.89 3.84 -4.85
N LEU A 83 -32.29 3.20 -5.86
CA LEU A 83 -31.76 3.87 -7.05
C LEU A 83 -32.87 4.50 -7.89
N LYS A 84 -34.00 3.81 -8.09
CA LYS A 84 -35.17 4.37 -8.80
C LYS A 84 -35.72 5.63 -8.14
N ASN A 85 -35.69 5.72 -6.82
CA ASN A 85 -36.18 6.89 -6.08
C ASN A 85 -35.22 8.10 -6.11
N ILE A 86 -33.92 7.88 -6.39
CA ILE A 86 -32.90 8.94 -6.49
C ILE A 86 -32.80 9.51 -7.91
N LEU A 87 -33.22 8.73 -8.92
CA LEU A 87 -33.14 9.11 -10.34
C LEU A 87 -34.13 10.23 -10.71
N GLY A 88 -33.66 11.18 -11.50
CA GLY A 88 -34.48 12.23 -12.10
C GLY A 88 -35.33 11.71 -13.27
N PRO A 89 -36.32 12.49 -13.74
CA PRO A 89 -37.30 12.04 -14.74
C PRO A 89 -36.71 11.60 -16.09
N ASP A 90 -35.50 12.06 -16.43
CA ASP A 90 -34.81 11.75 -17.69
C ASP A 90 -33.73 10.66 -17.56
N ALA A 91 -33.66 9.95 -16.44
CA ALA A 91 -32.63 8.93 -16.20
C ALA A 91 -33.25 7.55 -15.90
N GLY A 92 -32.65 6.49 -16.44
CA GLY A 92 -33.12 5.10 -16.29
C GLY A 92 -32.00 4.17 -15.86
N ILE A 93 -32.36 3.08 -15.18
CA ILE A 93 -31.44 2.00 -14.79
C ILE A 93 -31.37 0.98 -15.93
N ILE A 94 -30.16 0.62 -16.34
CA ILE A 94 -29.91 -0.46 -17.29
C ILE A 94 -29.42 -1.66 -16.48
N GLU A 95 -30.26 -2.67 -16.36
CA GLU A 95 -29.91 -3.99 -15.85
C GLU A 95 -29.50 -4.85 -17.05
N ARG A 96 -28.36 -5.52 -16.98
CA ARG A 96 -27.87 -6.40 -18.04
C ARG A 96 -27.95 -7.84 -17.57
N ASP A 97 -28.45 -8.69 -18.45
CA ASP A 97 -28.62 -10.11 -18.15
C ASP A 97 -27.26 -10.85 -18.28
N GLU A 98 -27.16 -12.09 -17.80
CA GLU A 98 -25.92 -12.90 -17.86
C GLU A 98 -25.40 -13.12 -19.30
N GLU A 99 -26.25 -12.88 -20.30
CA GLU A 99 -25.96 -12.98 -21.74
C GLU A 99 -25.50 -11.64 -22.35
N GLY A 100 -25.43 -10.57 -21.55
CA GLY A 100 -24.84 -9.29 -21.93
C GLY A 100 -25.72 -8.39 -22.81
N ASN A 101 -27.01 -8.68 -22.93
CA ASN A 101 -28.01 -7.77 -23.51
C ASN A 101 -28.62 -6.86 -22.44
#